data_AF-A0A8C2HW74-F1
#
_entry.id   AF-A0A8C2HW74-F1
#
_cell.length_a   1.000
_cell.length_b   1.000
_cell.length_c   1.000
_cell.angle_alpha   90.00
_cell.angle_beta   90.00
_cell.angle_gamma   90.00
#
_symmetry.space_group_name_H-M   'P 1'
#
loop_
_entity.id
_entity.type
_entity.pdbx_description
1 polymer ?
#
loop_
_entity_poly.entity_id
_entity_poly.type
_entity_poly.pdbx_seq_one_letter_code
_entity_poly.pdbx_strand_id
1 'polypeptide(L)'
;MVKIIKIAQLWGCYKLKKKEKKPCCFADNETEWRVIKPDVFATIMDFFTSGLPVVNEADAPRADTAPSEDDDEMVAMIKEVLDTRIRPTVQEDGGDVLYRGFEDGIVKLKLQGSCTSCPSSIITLKSGIQNMLQFYVPEVEGVEQVKEEDVDVEKEVH
;
A
#
# COMPACT_ATOMS: atom_id res chain seq x y z
N MET A 1 -47.77 -25.32 52.66
CA MET A 1 -47.51 -25.66 54.09
C MET A 1 -46.33 -26.64 54.08
N VAL A 2 -45.10 -26.34 54.49
CA VAL A 2 -44.57 -25.35 55.45
C VAL A 2 -43.06 -25.17 55.17
N LYS A 3 -42.59 -23.91 55.25
CA LYS A 3 -41.20 -23.38 55.25
C LYS A 3 -40.47 -23.34 53.89
N ILE A 4 -40.24 -22.24 53.16
CA ILE A 4 -40.29 -20.78 53.38
C ILE A 4 -39.52 -20.29 54.63
N ILE A 5 -38.42 -19.57 54.37
CA ILE A 5 -37.73 -18.61 55.26
C ILE A 5 -36.95 -19.23 56.43
N LYS A 6 -35.62 -19.32 56.26
CA LYS A 6 -34.66 -18.85 57.27
C LYS A 6 -33.33 -18.44 56.61
N ILE A 7 -33.16 -17.11 56.51
CA ILE A 7 -31.91 -16.35 56.73
C ILE A 7 -30.85 -16.52 55.61
N ALA A 8 -30.69 -15.65 54.60
CA ALA A 8 -30.78 -14.18 54.60
C ALA A 8 -30.11 -13.56 55.84
N GLN A 9 -28.77 -13.60 55.90
CA GLN A 9 -27.89 -12.56 56.49
C GLN A 9 -26.45 -13.09 56.65
N LEU A 10 -25.79 -13.35 55.52
CA LEU A 10 -24.39 -12.95 55.35
C LEU A 10 -24.34 -11.88 54.26
N TRP A 11 -25.00 -10.77 54.59
CA TRP A 11 -24.54 -9.42 54.28
C TRP A 11 -23.12 -9.28 54.87
N GLY A 12 -22.14 -8.65 54.24
CA GLY A 12 -22.16 -7.89 53.01
C GLY A 12 -20.77 -7.31 52.74
N CYS A 13 -20.42 -7.28 51.45
CA CYS A 13 -19.46 -6.40 50.79
C CYS A 13 -19.23 -7.06 49.42
N TYR A 14 -19.49 -6.48 48.27
CA TYR A 14 -19.90 -5.13 47.97
C TYR A 14 -20.37 -5.17 46.51
N LYS A 15 -21.55 -4.59 46.26
CA LYS A 15 -22.01 -3.93 45.03
C LYS A 15 -21.16 -4.11 43.77
N LEU A 16 -21.77 -4.65 42.72
CA LEU A 16 -22.31 -3.83 41.60
C LEU A 16 -21.33 -2.79 41.06
N LYS A 17 -20.82 -3.05 39.85
CA LYS A 17 -21.25 -2.29 38.67
C LYS A 17 -20.73 -2.95 37.39
N LYS A 18 -21.63 -3.62 36.68
CA LYS A 18 -21.62 -3.57 35.21
C LYS A 18 -21.64 -2.08 34.81
N LYS A 19 -20.59 -1.64 34.13
CA LYS A 19 -20.65 -0.48 33.24
C LYS A 19 -19.97 -0.89 31.94
N GLU A 20 -20.79 -1.12 30.92
CA GLU A 20 -20.37 -1.01 29.53
C GLU A 20 -19.75 0.37 29.29
N LYS A 21 -18.57 0.38 28.69
CA LYS A 21 -18.03 1.42 27.79
C LYS A 21 -16.71 0.88 27.19
N LYS A 22 -16.74 0.43 25.94
CA LYS A 22 -15.56 0.37 25.04
C LYS A 22 -15.27 1.83 24.57
N PRO A 23 -14.06 2.27 24.16
CA PRO A 23 -12.96 1.57 23.45
C PRO A 23 -11.60 1.82 24.19
N CYS A 24 -10.40 1.39 23.81
CA CYS A 24 -9.74 1.22 22.53
C CYS A 24 -8.73 0.07 22.64
N CYS A 25 -8.43 -0.54 21.51
CA CYS A 25 -7.29 -1.41 21.32
C CYS A 25 -6.01 -0.67 21.76
N PHE A 26 -5.44 -1.04 22.89
CA PHE A 26 -4.02 -0.95 23.17
C PHE A 26 -3.75 -2.10 24.13
N ALA A 27 -3.52 -3.29 23.56
CA ALA A 27 -2.83 -4.34 24.29
C ALA A 27 -1.38 -3.87 24.47
N ASP A 28 -0.85 -4.00 25.68
CA ASP A 28 0.48 -3.51 26.07
C ASP A 28 1.55 -3.84 25.01
N ASN A 29 2.10 -2.79 24.40
CA ASN A 29 3.09 -2.88 23.33
C ASN A 29 4.52 -2.84 23.87
N GLU A 30 4.87 -3.77 24.75
CA GLU A 30 6.26 -4.06 25.11
C GLU A 30 6.44 -5.56 25.30
N THR A 31 6.27 -6.33 24.22
CA THR A 31 6.75 -7.71 24.26
C THR A 31 8.27 -7.67 24.19
N GLU A 32 8.95 -8.13 25.24
CA GLU A 32 10.40 -8.12 25.33
C GLU A 32 11.00 -8.90 24.15
N TRP A 33 11.91 -8.28 23.39
CA TRP A 33 12.57 -8.89 22.23
C TRP A 33 13.16 -10.28 22.52
N ARG A 34 13.60 -10.52 23.76
CA ARG A 34 14.15 -11.82 24.19
C ARG A 34 13.14 -12.96 24.05
N VAL A 35 11.85 -12.67 24.15
CA VAL A 35 10.75 -13.65 24.06
C VAL A 35 10.37 -13.93 22.61
N ILE A 36 10.34 -12.91 21.74
CA ILE A 36 9.97 -13.06 20.32
C ILE A 36 11.15 -13.53 19.44
N LYS A 37 12.39 -13.20 19.83
CA LYS A 37 13.60 -13.48 19.03
C LYS A 37 13.72 -14.95 18.60
N PRO A 38 13.50 -15.96 19.46
CA PRO A 38 13.60 -17.35 19.05
C PRO A 38 12.59 -17.72 17.95
N ASP A 39 11.35 -17.25 18.05
CA ASP A 39 10.27 -17.58 17.10
C ASP A 39 10.48 -16.89 15.74
N VAL A 40 10.89 -15.62 15.75
CA VAL A 40 11.26 -14.89 14.53
C VAL A 40 12.46 -15.55 13.85
N PHE A 41 13.48 -15.91 14.62
CA PHE A 41 14.66 -16.58 14.08
C PHE A 41 14.33 -17.96 13.52
N ALA A 42 13.50 -18.73 14.21
CA ALA A 42 13.04 -20.03 13.73
C ALA A 42 12.26 -19.89 12.42
N THR A 43 11.38 -18.90 12.31
CA THR A 43 10.60 -18.63 11.09
C THR A 43 11.51 -18.26 9.91
N ILE A 44 12.52 -17.40 10.14
CA ILE A 44 13.49 -17.01 9.12
C ILE A 44 14.33 -18.22 8.68
N MET A 45 14.79 -19.05 9.62
CA MET A 45 15.56 -20.25 9.32
C MET A 45 14.74 -21.30 8.57
N ASP A 46 13.47 -21.51 8.97
CA ASP A 46 12.53 -22.38 8.27
C ASP A 46 12.40 -21.96 6.81
N PHE A 47 12.21 -20.66 6.54
CA PHE A 47 12.21 -20.13 5.17
C PHE A 47 13.48 -20.45 4.39
N PHE A 48 14.67 -20.20 4.94
CA PHE A 48 15.93 -20.52 4.25
C PHE A 48 16.11 -22.02 3.98
N THR A 49 15.60 -22.88 4.87
CA THR A 49 15.65 -24.34 4.68
C THR A 49 14.55 -24.89 3.78
N SER A 50 13.44 -24.16 3.63
CA SER A 50 12.27 -24.58 2.83
C SER A 50 12.55 -24.61 1.32
N GLY A 51 13.63 -23.96 0.87
CA GLY A 51 13.96 -23.85 -0.56
C GLY A 51 12.98 -22.97 -1.34
N LEU A 52 12.11 -22.22 -0.67
CA LEU A 52 11.24 -21.23 -1.29
C LEU A 52 12.09 -20.11 -1.92
N PRO A 53 11.64 -19.52 -3.04
CA PRO A 53 12.35 -18.42 -3.68
C PRO A 53 12.48 -17.23 -2.73
N VAL A 54 13.71 -16.73 -2.57
CA VAL A 54 14.05 -15.62 -1.65
C VAL A 54 13.45 -14.29 -2.12
N VAL A 55 13.28 -14.13 -3.43
CA VAL A 55 12.65 -12.98 -4.06
C VAL A 55 11.36 -13.47 -4.70
N ASN A 56 10.22 -12.87 -4.36
CA ASN A 56 9.00 -13.13 -5.10
C ASN A 56 9.15 -12.52 -6.49
N GLU A 57 8.84 -13.28 -7.54
CA GLU A 57 8.79 -12.75 -8.92
C GLU A 57 7.78 -11.59 -9.07
N ALA A 58 6.89 -11.42 -8.09
CA ALA A 58 6.01 -10.26 -7.97
C ALA A 58 6.73 -8.94 -7.65
N ASP A 59 7.96 -9.00 -7.13
CA ASP A 59 8.85 -7.84 -6.87
C ASP A 59 9.83 -7.60 -8.04
N ALA A 60 9.76 -8.37 -9.12
CA ALA A 60 10.42 -8.00 -10.37
C ALA A 60 9.78 -6.72 -10.93
N PRO A 61 10.52 -5.84 -11.63
CA PRO A 61 9.95 -4.67 -12.29
C PRO A 61 8.76 -5.11 -13.13
N ARG A 62 7.59 -4.55 -12.84
CA ARG A 62 6.37 -4.91 -13.56
C ARG A 62 6.56 -4.61 -15.05
N ALA A 63 5.89 -5.37 -15.91
CA ALA A 63 6.05 -5.28 -17.37
C ALA A 63 5.83 -3.86 -17.95
N ASP A 64 5.04 -3.02 -17.28
CA ASP A 64 4.81 -1.61 -17.66
C ASP A 64 5.98 -0.67 -17.33
N THR A 65 6.81 -1.07 -16.37
CA THR A 65 7.92 -0.26 -15.83
C THR A 65 9.28 -0.93 -16.06
N ALA A 66 9.30 -2.13 -16.62
CA ALA A 66 10.53 -2.80 -17.01
C ALA A 66 11.27 -1.97 -18.07
N PRO A 67 12.59 -1.75 -17.91
CA PRO A 67 13.39 -1.10 -18.94
C PRO A 67 13.46 -2.01 -20.16
N SER A 68 13.11 -1.46 -21.33
CA SER A 68 13.29 -2.09 -22.63
C SER A 68 14.51 -1.48 -23.34
N GLU A 69 15.12 -2.23 -24.26
CA GLU A 69 16.32 -1.77 -24.97
C GLU A 69 16.05 -0.58 -25.91
N ASP A 70 14.77 -0.33 -26.22
CA ASP A 70 14.30 0.78 -27.07
C ASP A 70 13.89 2.02 -26.27
N ASP A 71 13.92 1.99 -24.94
CA ASP A 71 13.56 3.15 -24.12
C ASP A 71 14.68 4.20 -24.15
N ASP A 72 14.30 5.46 -24.37
CA ASP A 72 15.20 6.58 -24.14
C ASP A 72 15.69 6.60 -22.68
N GLU A 73 16.91 7.09 -22.43
CA GLU A 73 17.49 7.20 -21.09
C GLU A 73 16.55 7.92 -20.09
N MET A 74 15.78 8.88 -20.60
CA MET A 74 14.74 9.61 -19.87
C MET A 74 13.58 8.72 -19.43
N VAL A 75 13.08 7.89 -20.34
CA VAL A 75 11.97 6.96 -20.06
C VAL A 75 12.41 5.91 -19.04
N ALA A 76 13.63 5.40 -19.15
CA ALA A 76 14.20 4.49 -18.17
C ALA A 76 14.25 5.12 -16.77
N MET A 77 14.67 6.38 -16.66
CA MET A 77 14.70 7.12 -15.40
C MET A 77 13.30 7.34 -14.81
N ILE A 78 12.32 7.72 -15.64
CA ILE A 78 10.92 7.89 -15.21
C ILE A 78 10.37 6.57 -14.66
N LYS A 79 10.62 5.46 -15.37
CA LYS A 79 10.23 4.12 -14.95
C LYS A 79 10.85 3.75 -13.60
N GLU A 80 12.15 3.98 -13.41
CA GLU A 80 12.84 3.71 -12.15
C GLU A 80 12.22 4.49 -10.97
N VAL A 81 11.97 5.79 -11.14
CA VAL A 81 11.38 6.63 -10.09
C VAL A 81 9.95 6.19 -9.76
N LEU A 82 9.17 5.81 -10.77
CA LEU A 82 7.83 5.29 -10.59
C LEU A 82 7.83 4.01 -9.73
N ASP A 83 8.72 3.06 -10.04
CA ASP A 83 8.76 1.76 -9.35
C ASP A 83 9.34 1.87 -7.93
N THR A 84 10.42 2.64 -7.77
CA THR A 84 11.18 2.68 -6.51
C THR A 84 10.62 3.63 -5.46
N ARG A 85 9.83 4.65 -5.85
CA ARG A 85 9.37 5.72 -4.93
C ARG A 85 7.88 5.97 -4.96
N ILE A 86 7.31 6.14 -6.15
CA ILE A 86 5.93 6.60 -6.30
C ILE A 86 4.97 5.44 -6.03
N ARG A 87 5.18 4.30 -6.67
CA ARG A 87 4.30 3.13 -6.57
C ARG A 87 4.17 2.61 -5.13
N PRO A 88 5.24 2.47 -4.31
CA PRO A 88 5.10 2.08 -2.91
C PRO A 88 4.16 3.01 -2.13
N THR A 89 4.34 4.32 -2.30
CA THR A 89 3.51 5.35 -1.63
C THR A 89 2.05 5.27 -2.09
N VAL A 90 1.81 5.05 -3.38
CA VAL A 90 0.45 4.93 -3.93
C VAL A 90 -0.24 3.65 -3.45
N GLN A 91 0.51 2.56 -3.31
CA GLN A 91 0.00 1.28 -2.84
C GLN A 91 -0.35 1.31 -1.35
N GLU A 92 0.35 2.09 -0.53
CA GLU A 92 -0.02 2.36 0.86
C GLU A 92 -1.41 2.99 0.96
N ASP A 93 -1.77 3.85 0.01
CA ASP A 93 -3.11 4.46 -0.11
C ASP A 93 -4.15 3.54 -0.78
N GLY A 94 -3.77 2.30 -1.13
CA GLY A 94 -4.65 1.33 -1.78
C GLY A 94 -4.94 1.64 -3.25
N GLY A 95 -4.03 2.33 -3.93
CA GLY A 95 -4.05 2.60 -5.36
C GLY A 95 -2.96 1.85 -6.11
N ASP A 96 -2.90 2.07 -7.42
CA ASP A 96 -1.74 1.72 -8.24
C ASP A 96 -1.61 2.70 -9.42
N VAL A 97 -0.42 2.78 -10.01
CA VAL A 97 -0.15 3.60 -11.21
C VAL A 97 0.47 2.75 -12.31
N LEU A 98 0.01 2.92 -13.53
CA LEU A 98 0.58 2.26 -14.71
C LEU A 98 1.16 3.30 -15.66
N TYR A 99 2.41 3.11 -16.04
CA TYR A 99 3.04 3.94 -17.06
C TYR A 99 2.44 3.64 -18.44
N ARG A 100 2.17 4.68 -19.24
CA ARG A 100 1.56 4.54 -20.58
C ARG A 100 2.36 5.21 -21.69
N GLY A 101 3.17 6.21 -21.37
CA GLY A 101 4.04 6.88 -22.33
C GLY A 101 4.58 8.19 -21.80
N PHE A 102 5.51 8.78 -22.55
CA PHE A 102 6.09 10.08 -22.27
C PHE A 102 6.31 10.80 -23.61
N GLU A 103 5.68 11.96 -23.76
CA GLU A 103 5.70 12.77 -24.99
C GLU A 103 5.69 14.25 -24.61
N ASP A 104 6.51 15.07 -25.27
CA ASP A 104 6.54 16.54 -25.09
C ASP A 104 6.61 17.00 -23.62
N GLY A 105 7.38 16.30 -22.78
CA GLY A 105 7.50 16.64 -21.35
C GLY A 105 6.30 16.20 -20.50
N ILE A 106 5.31 15.51 -21.07
CA ILE A 106 4.12 15.02 -20.38
C ILE A 106 4.18 13.51 -20.19
N VAL A 107 4.15 13.08 -18.93
CA VAL A 107 4.08 11.66 -18.55
C VAL A 107 2.62 11.22 -18.52
N LYS A 108 2.26 10.25 -19.37
CA LYS A 108 0.93 9.63 -19.43
C LYS A 108 0.88 8.47 -18.44
N LEU A 109 -0.01 8.58 -17.45
CA LEU A 109 -0.22 7.56 -16.41
C LEU A 109 -1.66 7.11 -16.38
N LYS A 110 -1.89 5.83 -16.08
CA LYS A 110 -3.21 5.30 -15.75
C LYS A 110 -3.27 5.01 -14.26
N LEU A 111 -4.11 5.75 -13.55
CA LEU A 111 -4.37 5.53 -12.12
C LEU A 111 -5.36 4.37 -11.94
N GLN A 112 -5.13 3.54 -10.92
CA GLN A 112 -5.99 2.42 -10.54
C GLN A 112 -6.24 2.40 -9.03
N GLY A 113 -7.25 1.63 -8.61
CA GLY A 113 -7.60 1.42 -7.20
C GLY A 113 -8.38 2.59 -6.59
N SER A 114 -8.19 2.81 -5.29
CA SER A 114 -8.98 3.76 -4.49
C SER A 114 -8.94 5.19 -5.03
N CYS A 115 -7.83 5.55 -5.68
CA CYS A 115 -7.55 6.88 -6.18
C CYS A 115 -8.42 7.31 -7.38
N THR A 116 -9.13 6.39 -8.05
CA THR A 116 -9.98 6.73 -9.22
C THR A 116 -11.42 7.11 -8.86
N SER A 117 -11.84 6.82 -7.63
CA SER A 117 -13.24 6.95 -7.20
C SER A 117 -13.63 8.35 -6.74
N CYS A 118 -12.66 9.18 -6.38
CA CYS A 118 -12.88 10.50 -5.78
C CYS A 118 -12.13 11.59 -6.58
N PRO A 119 -12.82 12.59 -7.16
CA PRO A 119 -12.18 13.60 -8.00
C PRO A 119 -11.17 14.47 -7.23
N SER A 120 -11.38 14.72 -5.94
CA SER A 120 -10.41 15.46 -5.14
C SER A 120 -9.12 14.65 -4.94
N SER A 121 -9.24 13.35 -4.70
CA SER A 121 -8.09 12.45 -4.54
C SER A 121 -7.28 12.32 -5.83
N ILE A 122 -7.95 12.29 -7.00
CA ILE A 122 -7.27 12.28 -8.30
C ILE A 122 -6.38 13.52 -8.46
N ILE A 123 -6.94 14.71 -8.18
CA ILE A 123 -6.21 15.97 -8.36
C ILE A 123 -5.01 16.05 -7.42
N THR A 124 -5.19 15.73 -6.14
CA THR A 124 -4.11 15.76 -5.15
C THR A 124 -3.02 14.74 -5.48
N LEU A 125 -3.40 13.51 -5.85
CA LEU A 125 -2.44 12.46 -6.19
C LEU A 125 -1.66 12.81 -7.45
N LYS A 126 -2.36 13.29 -8.50
CA LYS A 126 -1.73 13.76 -9.74
C LYS A 126 -0.70 14.84 -9.46
N SER A 127 -1.04 15.83 -8.63
CA SER A 127 -0.12 16.90 -8.26
C SER A 127 1.08 16.38 -7.46
N GLY A 128 0.87 15.44 -6.54
CA GLY A 128 1.95 14.79 -5.79
C GLY A 128 2.93 14.05 -6.69
N ILE A 129 2.41 13.22 -7.60
CA ILE A 129 3.21 12.47 -8.57
C ILE A 129 4.01 13.41 -9.48
N GLN A 130 3.36 14.47 -9.98
CA GLN A 130 4.02 15.46 -10.83
C GLN A 130 5.18 16.15 -10.12
N ASN A 131 4.97 16.62 -8.88
CA ASN A 131 6.03 17.28 -8.11
C ASN A 131 7.21 16.33 -7.83
N MET A 132 6.93 15.06 -7.57
CA MET A 132 7.99 14.06 -7.39
C MET A 132 8.76 13.81 -8.68
N LEU A 133 8.08 13.63 -9.82
CA LEU A 133 8.73 13.40 -11.10
C LEU A 133 9.58 14.60 -11.52
N GLN A 134 9.08 15.82 -11.38
CA GLN A 134 9.82 17.06 -11.66
C GLN A 134 11.10 17.21 -10.82
N PHE A 135 11.10 16.65 -9.61
CA PHE A 135 12.28 16.70 -8.74
C PHE A 135 13.41 15.76 -9.20
N TYR A 136 13.06 14.58 -9.71
CA TYR A 136 14.04 13.60 -10.18
C TYR A 136 14.39 13.76 -11.67
N VAL A 137 13.44 14.23 -12.47
CA VAL A 137 13.53 14.36 -13.92
C VAL A 137 13.04 15.77 -14.31
N PRO A 138 13.92 16.77 -14.37
CA PRO A 138 13.53 18.17 -14.60
C PRO A 138 12.89 18.44 -15.98
N GLU A 139 13.05 17.52 -16.93
CA GLU A 139 12.46 17.55 -18.28
C GLU A 139 10.96 17.20 -18.27
N VAL A 140 10.44 16.65 -17.16
CA VAL A 140 9.01 16.40 -17.01
C VAL A 140 8.31 17.72 -16.69
N GLU A 141 7.53 18.25 -17.61
CA GLU A 141 6.70 19.44 -17.39
C GLU A 141 5.39 19.11 -16.67
N GLY A 142 4.82 17.93 -16.94
CA GLY A 142 3.50 17.57 -16.43
C GLY A 142 3.20 16.07 -16.44
N VAL A 143 2.07 15.75 -15.81
CA VAL A 143 1.50 14.40 -15.79
C VAL A 143 0.08 14.47 -16.34
N GLU A 144 -0.34 13.49 -17.11
CA GLU A 144 -1.72 13.35 -17.59
C GLU A 144 -2.29 11.97 -17.25
N GLN A 145 -3.57 11.95 -16.87
CA GLN A 145 -4.28 10.71 -16.61
C GLN A 145 -4.96 10.23 -17.89
N VAL A 146 -4.55 9.07 -18.41
CA VAL A 146 -5.22 8.43 -19.53
C VAL A 146 -6.34 7.50 -19.03
N LYS A 147 -7.52 7.59 -19.66
CA LYS A 147 -8.63 6.65 -19.48
C LYS A 147 -8.58 5.64 -20.63
N GLU A 148 -9.14 4.45 -20.44
CA GLU A 148 -9.01 3.31 -21.37
C GLU A 148 -9.57 3.55 -22.79
N GLU A 149 -10.20 4.69 -23.09
CA GLU A 149 -10.86 4.95 -24.37
C GLU A 149 -9.93 5.50 -25.48
N ASP A 150 -8.65 5.80 -25.18
CA ASP A 150 -7.77 6.53 -26.10
C ASP A 150 -6.48 5.78 -26.53
N VAL A 151 -6.46 4.44 -26.52
CA VAL A 151 -5.26 3.69 -26.96
C VAL A 151 -5.60 2.54 -27.92
N ASP A 152 -6.17 2.88 -29.07
CA ASP A 152 -6.23 1.97 -30.25
C ASP A 152 -5.83 2.65 -31.57
N VAL A 153 -5.20 3.84 -31.54
CA VAL A 153 -4.67 4.50 -32.75
C VAL A 153 -3.28 4.97 -32.39
N GLU A 154 -2.22 4.18 -32.60
CA GLU A 154 -1.20 4.52 -33.61
C GLU A 154 -0.17 3.40 -33.85
N LYS A 155 -0.49 2.12 -33.59
CA LYS A 155 0.37 0.99 -33.99
C LYS A 155 -0.16 0.24 -35.21
N GLU A 156 -0.55 0.95 -36.27
CA GLU A 156 -0.62 0.40 -37.64
C GLU A 156 -0.41 1.50 -38.69
N VAL A 157 0.83 1.96 -38.91
CA VAL A 157 1.34 2.33 -40.25
C VAL A 157 2.87 2.22 -40.26
N HIS A 158 3.41 1.06 -40.65
CA HIS A 158 4.20 0.92 -41.89
C HIS A 158 4.50 -0.56 -42.16
#